data_AF-A0A151REH2-F1
#
_entry.id   AF-A0A151REH2-F1
#
_cell.length_a   1.000
_cell.length_b   1.000
_cell.length_c   1.000
_cell.angle_alpha   90.00
_cell.angle_beta   90.00
_cell.angle_gamma   90.00
#
_symmetry.space_group_name_H-M   'P 1'
#
loop_
_entity.id
_entity.type
_entity.pdbx_description
1 polymer ?
#
loop_
_entity_poly.entity_id
_entity_poly.type
_entity_poly.pdbx_seq_one_letter_code
_entity_poly.pdbx_strand_id
1 'polypeptide(L)'
;WKIRMRIFIEAIDIAVWDAIENGPYIPMTKDDDEKREKNWSEWSDDEKKRAQYDYRAKNIITSALSIDEFFRILQCKSAKEMWDTLQVTHEGTSDVKRSRKHTLIREYELFRMNNGEFISDF
;
A
#
# COMPACT_ATOMS: atom_id res chain seq x y z
N TRP A 1 0.63 -9.52 8.30
CA TRP A 1 0.08 -9.77 6.95
C TRP A 1 1.10 -9.35 5.88
N LYS A 2 1.61 -8.11 5.91
CA LYS A 2 2.54 -7.54 4.93
C LYS A 2 3.76 -8.44 4.61
N ILE A 3 4.46 -8.90 5.64
CA ILE A 3 5.64 -9.79 5.51
C ILE A 3 5.27 -11.12 4.82
N ARG A 4 4.13 -11.72 5.19
CA ARG A 4 3.69 -13.00 4.60
C ARG A 4 3.34 -12.84 3.12
N MET A 5 2.64 -11.77 2.75
CA MET A 5 2.30 -11.48 1.35
C MET A 5 3.55 -11.17 0.52
N ARG A 6 4.50 -10.40 1.06
CA ARG A 6 5.78 -10.12 0.39
C ARG A 6 6.51 -11.42 0.04
N ILE A 7 6.75 -12.28 1.04
CA ILE A 7 7.46 -13.56 0.84
C ILE A 7 6.74 -14.42 -0.22
N PHE A 8 5.41 -14.48 -0.18
CA PHE A 8 4.62 -15.24 -1.15
C PHE A 8 4.77 -14.70 -2.58
N ILE A 9 4.70 -13.37 -2.76
CA ILE A 9 4.79 -12.73 -4.08
C ILE A 9 6.22 -12.82 -4.63
N GLU A 10 7.23 -12.57 -3.81
CA GLU A 10 8.64 -12.71 -4.18
C GLU A 10 8.98 -14.15 -4.62
N ALA A 11 8.36 -15.16 -3.99
CA ALA A 11 8.51 -16.55 -4.38
C ALA A 11 7.85 -16.88 -5.73
N ILE A 12 6.82 -16.12 -6.14
CA ILE A 12 6.20 -16.26 -7.47
C ILE A 12 7.08 -15.61 -8.52
N ASP A 13 7.39 -14.33 -8.34
CA ASP A 13 8.23 -13.55 -9.25
C ASP A 13 8.62 -12.23 -8.57
N ILE A 14 9.92 -11.97 -8.46
CA ILE A 14 10.43 -10.73 -7.86
C ILE A 14 10.00 -9.47 -8.63
N ALA A 15 9.76 -9.59 -9.95
CA ALA A 15 9.30 -8.47 -10.77
C ALA A 15 7.84 -8.10 -10.47
N VAL A 16 7.04 -9.03 -9.96
CA VAL A 16 5.67 -8.76 -9.49
C VAL A 16 5.71 -7.98 -8.18
N TRP A 17 6.63 -8.31 -7.27
CA TRP A 17 6.85 -7.51 -6.06
C TRP A 17 7.36 -6.10 -6.40
N ASP A 18 8.29 -5.99 -7.35
CA ASP A 18 8.81 -4.70 -7.83
C ASP A 18 7.69 -3.80 -8.37
N ALA A 19 6.74 -4.34 -9.14
CA ALA A 19 5.59 -3.58 -9.64
C ALA A 19 4.67 -3.07 -8.51
N ILE A 20 4.58 -3.78 -7.38
CA ILE A 20 3.82 -3.34 -6.21
C ILE A 20 4.55 -2.19 -5.49
N GLU A 21 5.86 -2.32 -5.31
CA GLU A 21 6.65 -1.36 -4.53
C GLU A 21 6.94 -0.08 -5.32
N ASN A 22 7.29 -0.21 -6.60
CA ASN A 22 7.71 0.91 -7.44
C ASN A 22 6.56 1.46 -8.31
N GLY A 23 5.59 0.62 -8.66
CA GLY A 23 4.44 0.99 -9.48
C GLY A 23 4.45 0.28 -10.84
N PRO A 24 3.38 0.47 -11.64
CA PRO A 24 3.26 -0.17 -12.93
C PRO A 24 4.31 0.38 -13.90
N TYR A 25 4.81 -0.48 -14.78
CA TYR A 25 5.65 -0.04 -15.88
C TYR A 25 4.81 0.72 -16.92
N ILE A 26 5.21 1.96 -17.22
CA ILE A 26 4.59 2.81 -18.25
C ILE A 26 5.57 2.97 -19.41
N PRO A 27 5.31 2.34 -20.57
CA PRO A 27 6.17 2.46 -21.75
C PRO A 27 6.13 3.89 -22.32
N MET A 28 7.29 4.51 -22.45
CA MET A 28 7.46 5.88 -22.96
C MET A 28 8.24 5.86 -24.28
N THR A 29 8.04 6.87 -25.12
CA THR A 29 8.85 7.11 -26.32
C THR A 29 10.33 7.32 -25.97
N LYS A 30 11.22 6.93 -26.89
CA LYS A 30 12.68 7.01 -26.72
C LYS A 30 13.28 8.33 -27.25
N ASP A 31 12.48 9.15 -27.94
CA ASP A 31 12.96 10.38 -28.56
C ASP A 31 13.04 11.51 -27.53
N ASP A 32 14.18 12.20 -27.50
CA ASP A 32 14.55 13.19 -26.48
C ASP A 32 13.64 14.45 -26.46
N ASP A 33 12.94 14.74 -27.55
CA ASP A 33 12.15 15.99 -27.66
C ASP A 33 10.72 15.89 -27.11
N GLU A 34 10.17 14.69 -26.86
CA GLU A 34 8.88 14.55 -26.18
C GLU A 34 8.70 13.14 -25.58
N LYS A 35 8.80 13.02 -24.25
CA LYS A 35 8.41 11.81 -23.52
C LYS A 35 6.89 11.71 -23.50
N ARG A 36 6.33 10.97 -24.45
CA ARG A 36 4.91 10.62 -24.49
C ARG A 36 4.71 9.14 -24.14
N GLU A 37 3.62 8.84 -23.47
CA GLU A 37 3.19 7.45 -23.24
C GLU A 37 2.88 6.79 -24.59
N LYS A 38 3.45 5.60 -24.79
CA LYS A 38 3.21 4.83 -26.01
C LYS A 38 1.82 4.24 -26.00
N ASN A 39 1.15 4.22 -27.16
CA ASN A 39 -0.07 3.44 -27.31
C ASN A 39 0.24 1.94 -27.22
N TRP A 40 -0.67 1.13 -26.65
CA TRP A 40 -0.49 -0.31 -26.45
C TRP A 40 -0.07 -1.08 -27.72
N SER A 41 -0.45 -0.58 -28.90
CA SER A 41 -0.12 -1.17 -30.20
C SER A 41 1.37 -1.05 -30.55
N GLU A 42 2.06 -0.06 -29.98
CA GLU A 42 3.47 0.24 -30.23
C GLU A 42 4.42 -0.44 -29.23
N TRP A 43 3.85 -1.16 -28.26
CA TRP A 43 4.64 -1.79 -27.21
C TRP A 43 5.39 -3.00 -27.76
N SER A 44 6.70 -3.03 -27.48
CA SER A 44 7.52 -4.22 -27.65
C SER A 44 7.09 -5.33 -26.69
N ASP A 45 7.47 -6.57 -27.01
CA ASP A 45 7.13 -7.73 -26.17
C ASP A 45 7.72 -7.60 -24.75
N ASP A 46 8.90 -7.00 -24.60
CA ASP A 46 9.51 -6.71 -23.30
C ASP A 46 8.74 -5.65 -22.50
N GLU A 47 8.18 -4.64 -23.16
CA GLU A 47 7.35 -3.62 -22.53
C GLU A 47 6.01 -4.22 -22.07
N LYS A 48 5.38 -5.05 -22.92
CA LYS A 48 4.17 -5.81 -22.56
C LYS A 48 4.42 -6.75 -21.39
N LYS A 49 5.55 -7.46 -21.39
CA LYS A 49 5.95 -8.36 -20.31
C LYS A 49 6.12 -7.61 -18.98
N ARG A 50 6.74 -6.43 -19.01
CA ARG A 50 6.90 -5.58 -17.83
C ARG A 50 5.57 -5.05 -17.30
N ALA A 51 4.68 -4.59 -18.17
CA ALA A 51 3.35 -4.16 -17.77
C ALA A 51 2.50 -5.32 -17.20
N GLN A 52 2.73 -6.55 -17.67
CA GLN A 52 2.05 -7.75 -17.16
C GLN A 52 2.26 -8.01 -15.67
N TYR A 53 3.37 -7.57 -15.09
CA TYR A 53 3.65 -7.75 -13.68
C TYR A 53 2.65 -6.99 -12.79
N ASP A 54 2.22 -5.79 -13.18
CA ASP A 54 1.17 -5.05 -12.46
C ASP A 54 -0.16 -5.82 -12.49
N TYR A 55 -0.58 -6.33 -13.66
CA TYR A 55 -1.82 -7.11 -13.76
C TYR A 55 -1.78 -8.40 -12.92
N ARG A 56 -0.63 -9.10 -12.90
CA ARG A 56 -0.42 -10.28 -12.04
C ARG A 56 -0.49 -9.90 -10.57
N ALA A 57 0.17 -8.80 -10.18
CA ALA A 57 0.15 -8.30 -8.82
C ALA A 57 -1.29 -7.96 -8.38
N LYS A 58 -2.05 -7.23 -9.21
CA LYS A 58 -3.46 -6.91 -8.95
C LYS A 58 -4.28 -8.19 -8.73
N ASN A 59 -4.13 -9.18 -9.60
CA ASN A 59 -4.86 -10.45 -9.47
C ASN A 59 -4.52 -11.20 -8.17
N ILE A 60 -3.24 -11.26 -7.79
CA ILE A 60 -2.81 -11.89 -6.54
C ILE A 60 -3.40 -11.15 -5.34
N ILE A 61 -3.31 -9.81 -5.34
CA ILE A 61 -3.87 -8.97 -4.28
C ILE A 61 -5.37 -9.20 -4.17
N THR A 62 -6.15 -9.07 -5.25
CA THR A 62 -7.61 -9.22 -5.18
C THR A 62 -8.05 -10.62 -4.78
N SER A 63 -7.33 -11.66 -5.19
CA SER A 63 -7.64 -13.05 -4.84
C SER A 63 -7.43 -13.37 -3.37
N ALA A 64 -6.60 -12.58 -2.66
CA ALA A 64 -6.30 -12.77 -1.25
C ALA A 64 -7.26 -12.02 -0.31
N LEU A 65 -8.17 -11.20 -0.84
CA LEU A 65 -9.00 -10.29 -0.05
C LEU A 65 -10.42 -10.80 0.15
N SER A 66 -11.01 -10.37 1.26
CA SER A 66 -12.45 -10.45 1.46
C SER A 66 -13.20 -9.48 0.53
N ILE A 67 -14.51 -9.69 0.36
CA ILE A 67 -15.38 -8.84 -0.47
C ILE A 67 -15.35 -7.38 0.01
N ASP A 68 -15.38 -7.15 1.33
CA ASP A 68 -15.36 -5.81 1.92
C ASP A 68 -14.05 -5.06 1.63
N GLU A 69 -12.91 -5.77 1.70
CA GLU A 69 -11.61 -5.19 1.38
C GLU A 69 -11.45 -4.93 -0.11
N PHE A 70 -12.00 -5.81 -0.95
CA PHE A 70 -12.01 -5.63 -2.40
C PHE A 70 -12.74 -4.35 -2.80
N PHE A 71 -13.92 -4.06 -2.21
CA PHE A 71 -14.65 -2.82 -2.50
C PHE A 71 -13.87 -1.55 -2.16
N ARG A 72 -12.98 -1.60 -1.16
CA ARG A 72 -12.15 -0.44 -0.77
C ARG A 72 -11.08 -0.12 -1.81
N ILE A 73 -10.56 -1.14 -2.49
CA ILE A 73 -9.49 -0.99 -3.48
C ILE A 73 -9.98 -1.08 -4.93
N LEU A 74 -11.29 -1.22 -5.14
CA LEU A 74 -11.90 -1.43 -6.46
C LEU A 74 -11.55 -0.32 -7.46
N GLN A 75 -11.40 0.93 -6.98
CA GLN A 75 -11.10 2.09 -7.81
C GLN A 75 -9.60 2.32 -8.04
N CYS A 76 -8.73 1.50 -7.42
CA CYS A 76 -7.29 1.60 -7.61
C CYS A 76 -6.89 1.16 -9.02
N LYS A 77 -6.05 1.95 -9.67
CA LYS A 77 -5.63 1.73 -11.06
C LYS A 77 -4.46 0.76 -11.15
N SER A 78 -3.57 0.77 -10.17
CA SER A 78 -2.36 -0.07 -10.13
C SER A 78 -2.29 -0.96 -8.90
N ALA A 79 -1.44 -1.98 -8.94
CA ALA A 79 -1.16 -2.84 -7.79
C ALA A 79 -0.54 -2.05 -6.63
N LYS A 80 0.27 -1.03 -6.93
CA LYS A 80 0.84 -0.11 -5.93
C LYS A 80 -0.24 0.66 -5.18
N GLU A 81 -1.18 1.26 -5.90
CA GLU A 81 -2.31 1.97 -5.27
C GLU A 81 -3.16 1.04 -4.40
N MET A 82 -3.43 -0.18 -4.88
CA MET A 82 -4.14 -1.21 -4.09
C MET A 82 -3.38 -1.52 -2.80
N TRP A 83 -2.07 -1.74 -2.90
CA TRP A 83 -1.21 -2.07 -1.78
C TRP A 83 -1.10 -0.94 -0.75
N ASP A 84 -0.88 0.29 -1.21
CA ASP A 84 -0.83 1.48 -0.35
C ASP A 84 -2.17 1.68 0.39
N THR A 85 -3.30 1.45 -0.31
CA THR A 85 -4.64 1.54 0.29
C THR A 85 -4.87 0.47 1.35
N LEU A 86 -4.41 -0.76 1.10
CA LEU A 86 -4.46 -1.85 2.09
C LEU A 86 -3.59 -1.53 3.31
N GLN A 87 -2.39 -0.99 3.11
CA GLN A 87 -1.52 -0.55 4.20
C GLN A 87 -2.21 0.50 5.07
N VAL A 88 -2.78 1.53 4.46
CA VAL A 88 -3.54 2.56 5.18
C VAL A 88 -4.73 1.96 5.92
N THR A 89 -5.42 1.00 5.32
CA THR A 89 -6.61 0.36 5.92
C THR A 89 -6.26 -0.48 7.15
N HIS A 90 -5.21 -1.32 7.07
CA HIS A 90 -4.85 -2.23 8.16
C HIS A 90 -4.00 -1.59 9.24
N GLU A 91 -3.13 -0.64 8.88
CA GLU A 91 -2.22 -0.01 9.82
C GLU A 91 -2.73 1.35 10.30
N GLY A 92 -3.73 1.94 9.64
CA GLY A 92 -4.15 3.32 9.83
C GLY A 92 -3.18 4.32 9.17
N THR A 93 -3.65 5.56 8.98
CA THR A 93 -2.80 6.65 8.49
C THR A 93 -1.79 7.11 9.55
N SER A 94 -0.70 7.74 9.12
CA SER A 94 0.26 8.40 10.01
C SER A 94 -0.43 9.43 10.92
N ASP A 95 -1.43 10.14 10.41
CA ASP A 95 -2.19 11.15 11.17
C ASP A 95 -3.07 10.52 12.25
N VAL A 96 -3.73 9.39 11.97
CA VAL A 96 -4.50 8.66 12.99
C VAL A 96 -3.57 8.12 14.08
N LYS A 97 -2.40 7.58 13.71
CA LYS A 97 -1.38 7.15 14.67
C LYS A 97 -0.87 8.32 15.52
N ARG A 98 -0.61 9.48 14.90
CA ARG A 98 -0.17 10.70 15.57
C ARG A 98 -1.23 11.25 16.51
N SER A 99 -2.48 11.30 16.08
CA SER A 99 -3.62 11.76 16.87
C SER A 99 -3.80 10.89 18.11
N ARG A 100 -3.79 9.55 17.95
CA ARG A 100 -3.82 8.62 19.09
C ARG A 100 -2.68 8.86 20.08
N LYS A 101 -1.45 9.03 19.58
CA LYS A 101 -0.29 9.35 20.43
C LYS A 101 -0.51 10.67 21.18
N HIS A 102 -1.01 11.70 20.51
CA HIS A 102 -1.24 13.00 21.12
C HIS A 102 -2.35 12.95 22.17
N THR A 103 -3.43 12.22 21.92
CA THR A 103 -4.48 11.96 22.91
C THR A 103 -3.92 11.27 24.15
N LEU A 104 -3.14 10.20 23.98
CA LEU A 104 -2.53 9.48 25.11
C LEU A 104 -1.55 10.35 25.91
N ILE A 105 -0.74 11.17 25.23
CA ILE A 105 0.15 12.14 25.90
C ILE A 105 -0.68 13.12 26.73
N ARG A 106 -1.74 13.67 26.14
CA ARG A 106 -2.62 14.61 26.83
C ARG A 106 -3.33 13.97 28.02
N GLU A 107 -3.83 12.74 27.88
CA GLU A 107 -4.43 11.99 28.98
C GLU A 107 -3.42 11.77 30.11
N TYR A 108 -2.18 11.39 29.78
CA TYR A 108 -1.10 11.24 30.76
C TYR A 108 -0.73 12.57 31.45
N GLU A 109 -0.63 13.67 30.71
CA GLU A 109 -0.34 15.00 31.28
C GLU A 109 -1.47 15.52 32.19
N LEU A 110 -2.72 15.15 31.88
CA LEU A 110 -3.89 15.46 32.70
C LEU A 110 -4.08 14.48 33.86
N PHE A 111 -3.41 13.32 33.83
CA PHE A 111 -3.50 12.30 34.87
C PHE A 111 -2.84 12.82 36.14
N ARG A 112 -3.66 13.11 37.15
CA ARG A 112 -3.22 13.61 38.45
C ARG A 112 -4.00 12.92 39.55
N MET A 113 -3.32 12.67 40.66
CA MET A 113 -3.89 11.99 41.80
C MET A 113 -5.00 12.84 42.42
N ASN A 114 -6.15 12.21 42.66
CA ASN A 114 -7.29 12.90 43.25
C ASN A 114 -7.06 13.13 44.76
N ASN A 115 -7.73 14.13 45.32
CA ASN A 115 -7.67 14.39 46.75
C ASN A 115 -8.25 13.21 47.52
N GLY A 116 -7.40 12.46 48.22
CA GLY A 116 -7.77 11.29 49.01
C GLY A 116 -7.45 9.93 48.39
N GLU A 117 -6.90 9.88 47.17
CA GLU A 117 -6.29 8.65 46.62
C GLU A 117 -4.98 8.33 47.36
N PHE A 118 -4.77 7.06 47.69
CA PHE A 118 -3.48 6.59 48.16
C PHE A 118 -2.57 6.30 46.96
N ILE A 119 -1.26 6.40 47.14
CA ILE A 119 -0.26 6.06 46.10
C ILE A 119 -0.41 4.61 45.61
N SER A 120 -0.97 3.71 46.42
CA SER A 120 -1.27 2.33 46.01
C SER A 120 -2.43 2.21 45.03
N ASP A 121 -3.30 3.22 44.99
CA ASP A 121 -4.53 3.24 44.19
C ASP A 121 -4.38 4.13 42.93
N PHE A 122 -3.25 4.85 42.83
CA PHE A 122 -2.88 5.75 41.74
C PHE A 122 -1.98 5.05 40.71
#